data_AF-A0A529JZL5-F1
#
_entry.id   AF-A0A529JZL5-F1
#
_cell.length_a   1.000
_cell.length_b   1.000
_cell.length_c   1.000
_cell.angle_alpha   90.00
_cell.angle_beta   90.00
_cell.angle_gamma   90.00
#
_symmetry.space_group_name_H-M   'P 1'
#
loop_
_entity.id
_entity.type
_entity.pdbx_description
1 polymer ?
#
loop_
_entity_poly.entity_id
_entity_poly.type
_entity_poly.pdbx_seq_one_letter_code
_entity_poly.pdbx_strand_id
1 'polypeptide(L)'
;QLHPVLRGLRDAALAATPEQRQAIAAAAQNTLGGQFSALGRTWPRRDPDRLFHPELWRLDPVTGRLWPGPEAHTFDIDFRHGGGRGDVKYVWEINRLQQLPPLGAHLLLAGDDQSRMAIEAAIDSWHSANPPFRGVCWASGIEVALRAISLIVTMDLVGDRLGAATRQQVGEILAASAYW
;
A
#
# COMPACT_ATOMS: atom_id res chain seq x y z
N GLN A 1 22.94 4.65 1.47
CA GLN A 1 21.64 4.13 1.02
C GLN A 1 21.14 5.03 -0.10
N LEU A 2 21.04 4.50 -1.32
CA LEU A 2 20.45 5.22 -2.47
C LEU A 2 19.04 4.68 -2.64
N HIS A 3 18.08 5.23 -1.92
CA HIS A 3 16.69 5.10 -2.36
C HIS A 3 16.54 5.99 -3.60
N PRO A 4 15.88 5.53 -4.67
CA PRO A 4 15.61 6.39 -5.81
C PRO A 4 14.86 7.64 -5.34
N VAL A 5 15.44 8.82 -5.61
CA VAL A 5 14.87 10.12 -5.28
C VAL A 5 14.20 10.68 -6.53
N LEU A 6 12.93 11.02 -6.42
CA LEU A 6 12.17 11.65 -7.50
C LEU A 6 12.35 13.17 -7.38
N ARG A 7 13.48 13.66 -7.92
CA ARG A 7 13.85 15.09 -7.81
C ARG A 7 12.69 16.01 -8.19
N GLY A 8 12.36 16.94 -7.31
CA GLY A 8 11.32 17.95 -7.52
C GLY A 8 9.89 17.47 -7.23
N LEU A 9 9.65 16.18 -6.90
CA LEU A 9 8.32 15.70 -6.54
C LEU A 9 7.80 16.40 -5.28
N ARG A 10 8.64 16.51 -4.24
CA ARG A 10 8.29 17.21 -3.00
C ARG A 10 7.95 18.68 -3.25
N ASP A 11 8.74 19.37 -4.06
CA ASP A 11 8.50 20.77 -4.42
C ASP A 11 7.21 20.93 -5.24
N ALA A 12 6.96 20.02 -6.19
CA ALA A 12 5.73 20.00 -6.97
C ALA A 12 4.49 19.77 -6.09
N ALA A 13 4.57 18.87 -5.10
CA ALA A 13 3.50 18.67 -4.13
C ALA A 13 3.27 19.93 -3.29
N LEU A 14 4.33 20.60 -2.81
CA LEU A 14 4.24 21.86 -2.07
C LEU A 14 3.68 23.01 -2.93
N ALA A 15 3.86 22.98 -4.24
CA ALA A 15 3.30 23.93 -5.18
C ALA A 15 1.85 23.59 -5.63
N ALA A 16 1.21 22.56 -5.06
CA ALA A 16 -0.13 22.13 -5.45
C ALA A 16 -1.18 23.26 -5.35
N THR A 17 -2.05 23.35 -6.36
CA THR A 17 -3.18 24.30 -6.40
C THR A 17 -4.20 23.98 -5.29
N PRO A 18 -5.10 24.91 -4.95
CA PRO A 18 -6.17 24.64 -3.99
C PRO A 18 -7.01 23.40 -4.33
N GLU A 19 -7.33 23.20 -5.61
CA GLU A 19 -8.11 22.05 -6.09
C GLU A 19 -7.34 20.74 -5.91
N GLN A 20 -6.04 20.74 -6.21
CA GLN A 20 -5.18 19.58 -6.01
C GLN A 20 -5.03 19.24 -4.52
N ARG A 21 -4.87 20.25 -3.65
CA ARG A 21 -4.82 20.07 -2.19
C ARG A 21 -6.12 19.49 -1.65
N GLN A 22 -7.26 19.96 -2.15
CA GLN A 22 -8.56 19.41 -1.78
C GLN A 22 -8.71 17.95 -2.23
N ALA A 23 -8.27 17.61 -3.45
CA ALA A 23 -8.29 16.23 -3.93
C ALA A 23 -7.38 15.30 -3.10
N ILE A 24 -6.17 15.76 -2.74
CA ILE A 24 -5.25 15.03 -1.86
C ILE A 24 -5.88 14.80 -0.48
N ALA A 25 -6.46 15.85 0.12
CA ALA A 25 -7.12 15.75 1.42
C ALA A 25 -8.31 14.77 1.38
N ALA A 26 -9.13 14.82 0.32
CA ALA A 26 -10.25 13.89 0.15
C ALA A 26 -9.78 12.42 0.01
N ALA A 27 -8.71 12.18 -0.76
CA ALA A 27 -8.14 10.84 -0.92
C ALA A 27 -7.56 10.29 0.40
N ALA A 28 -6.87 11.14 1.17
CA ALA A 28 -6.37 10.80 2.50
C ALA A 28 -7.53 10.50 3.47
N GLN A 29 -8.55 11.35 3.52
CA GLN A 29 -9.74 11.17 4.37
C GLN A 29 -10.54 9.91 4.03
N ASN A 30 -10.62 9.53 2.75
CA ASN A 30 -11.23 8.25 2.37
C ASN A 30 -10.48 7.07 3.01
N THR A 31 -9.15 7.07 2.92
CA THR A 31 -8.31 6.02 3.51
C THR A 31 -8.41 6.02 5.03
N LEU A 32 -8.30 7.18 5.68
CA LEU A 32 -8.43 7.34 7.13
C LEU A 32 -9.84 6.97 7.64
N GLY A 33 -10.86 7.15 6.80
CA GLY A 33 -12.23 6.71 7.06
C GLY A 33 -12.47 5.21 6.82
N GLY A 34 -11.43 4.44 6.48
CA GLY A 34 -11.51 3.01 6.23
C GLY A 34 -12.13 2.63 4.88
N GLN A 35 -12.14 3.53 3.91
CA GLN A 35 -12.77 3.33 2.61
C GLN A 35 -11.73 3.06 1.53
N PHE A 36 -12.00 2.05 0.70
CA PHE A 36 -11.21 1.75 -0.48
C PHE A 36 -12.10 1.20 -1.58
N SER A 37 -11.98 1.75 -2.78
CA SER A 37 -12.74 1.35 -3.96
C SER A 37 -11.84 1.35 -5.18
N ALA A 38 -11.89 0.29 -5.96
CA ALA A 38 -11.13 0.11 -7.19
C ALA A 38 -11.77 -0.98 -8.05
N LEU A 39 -11.52 -0.96 -9.36
CA LEU A 39 -12.04 -1.95 -10.32
C LEU A 39 -13.57 -2.14 -10.24
N GLY A 40 -14.31 -1.05 -9.96
CA GLY A 40 -15.77 -1.08 -9.80
C GLY A 40 -16.28 -1.80 -8.56
N ARG A 41 -15.40 -2.11 -7.60
CA ARG A 41 -15.73 -2.73 -6.30
C ARG A 41 -15.32 -1.83 -5.14
N THR A 42 -16.02 -1.98 -4.03
CA THR A 42 -15.72 -1.32 -2.76
C THR A 42 -15.42 -2.39 -1.74
N TRP A 43 -14.29 -2.25 -1.05
CA TRP A 43 -13.91 -3.15 0.04
C TRP A 43 -14.77 -2.90 1.27
N PRO A 44 -14.99 -3.92 2.12
CA PRO A 44 -15.64 -3.71 3.40
C PRO A 44 -14.96 -2.59 4.17
N ARG A 45 -15.76 -1.62 4.63
CA ARG A 45 -15.26 -0.47 5.37
C ARG A 45 -14.48 -0.95 6.59
N ARG A 46 -13.28 -0.40 6.77
CA ARG A 46 -12.38 -0.74 7.87
C ARG A 46 -12.65 0.16 9.07
N ASP A 47 -12.43 -0.41 10.26
CA ASP A 47 -12.39 0.35 11.50
C ASP A 47 -11.21 1.35 11.44
N PRO A 48 -11.42 2.66 11.67
CA PRO A 48 -10.35 3.65 11.72
C PRO A 48 -9.21 3.32 12.69
N ASP A 49 -9.48 2.58 13.77
CA ASP A 49 -8.45 2.16 14.73
C ASP A 49 -7.70 0.89 14.26
N ARG A 50 -8.20 0.21 13.22
CA ARG A 50 -7.65 -1.04 12.66
C ARG A 50 -7.71 -1.06 11.13
N LEU A 51 -7.32 0.06 10.51
CA LEU A 51 -7.39 0.28 9.05
C LEU A 51 -6.76 -0.89 8.27
N PHE A 52 -5.55 -1.29 8.66
CA PHE A 52 -4.72 -2.24 7.94
C PHE A 52 -4.57 -3.55 8.70
N HIS A 53 -5.66 -4.18 9.14
CA HIS A 53 -5.59 -5.53 9.71
C HIS A 53 -4.98 -6.53 8.69
N PRO A 54 -4.12 -7.49 9.09
CA PRO A 54 -3.43 -8.38 8.15
C PRO A 54 -4.31 -9.17 7.16
N GLU A 55 -5.56 -9.45 7.53
CA GLU A 55 -6.52 -10.11 6.63
C GLU A 55 -6.86 -9.28 5.38
N LEU A 56 -6.76 -7.95 5.47
CA LEU A 56 -7.02 -7.03 4.37
C LEU A 56 -6.22 -7.42 3.12
N TRP A 57 -4.96 -7.81 3.31
CA TRP A 57 -4.01 -8.09 2.24
C TRP A 57 -4.35 -9.34 1.44
N ARG A 58 -5.32 -10.14 1.89
CA ARG A 58 -5.71 -11.41 1.25
C ARG A 58 -7.18 -11.47 0.92
N LEU A 59 -7.95 -10.44 1.28
CA LEU A 59 -9.40 -10.42 1.15
C LEU A 59 -9.83 -10.14 -0.29
N ASP A 60 -10.59 -11.07 -0.86
CA ASP A 60 -11.46 -10.76 -1.99
C ASP A 60 -12.73 -10.07 -1.45
N PRO A 61 -13.00 -8.81 -1.82
CA PRO A 61 -14.13 -8.04 -1.29
C PRO A 61 -15.49 -8.50 -1.81
N VAL A 62 -15.52 -9.30 -2.88
CA VAL A 62 -16.75 -9.82 -3.50
C VAL A 62 -17.16 -11.12 -2.83
N THR A 63 -16.21 -12.05 -2.64
CA THR A 63 -16.51 -13.37 -2.07
C THR A 63 -16.36 -13.42 -0.55
N GLY A 64 -15.65 -12.46 0.04
CA GLY A 64 -15.26 -12.46 1.45
C GLY A 64 -14.21 -13.52 1.80
N ARG A 65 -13.68 -14.24 0.81
CA ARG A 65 -12.68 -15.30 1.02
C ARG A 65 -11.29 -14.73 1.05
N LEU A 66 -10.40 -15.46 1.72
CA LEU A 66 -8.99 -15.12 1.80
C LEU A 66 -8.18 -15.94 0.81
N TRP A 67 -7.28 -15.26 0.10
CA TRP A 67 -6.24 -15.87 -0.71
C TRP A 67 -5.09 -16.45 0.15
N PRO A 68 -4.30 -17.41 -0.36
CA PRO A 68 -3.19 -17.98 0.38
C PRO A 68 -2.19 -16.90 0.83
N GLY A 69 -1.78 -16.99 2.08
CA GLY A 69 -0.90 -16.05 2.76
C GLY A 69 0.52 -16.59 2.94
N PRO A 70 1.21 -16.19 4.03
CA PRO A 70 2.63 -16.46 4.23
C PRO A 70 2.99 -17.95 4.33
N GLU A 71 2.00 -18.81 4.55
CA GLU A 71 2.15 -20.27 4.58
C GLU A 71 2.52 -20.88 3.21
N ALA A 72 2.21 -20.20 2.10
CA ALA A 72 2.44 -20.70 0.74
C ALA A 72 3.58 -19.94 0.03
N HIS A 73 4.44 -20.67 -0.70
CA HIS A 73 5.38 -20.03 -1.60
C HIS A 73 4.65 -19.47 -2.82
N THR A 74 5.04 -18.27 -3.26
CA THR A 74 4.23 -17.47 -4.18
C THR A 74 3.99 -18.12 -5.54
N PHE A 75 4.95 -18.92 -6.03
CA PHE A 75 4.84 -19.60 -7.32
C PHE A 75 4.05 -20.92 -7.27
N ASP A 76 3.73 -21.40 -6.06
CA ASP A 76 2.88 -22.59 -5.86
C ASP A 76 1.39 -22.22 -5.80
N ILE A 77 1.07 -20.93 -5.81
CA ILE A 77 -0.31 -20.42 -5.74
C ILE A 77 -0.90 -20.36 -7.15
N ASP A 78 -1.89 -21.22 -7.44
CA ASP A 78 -2.69 -21.08 -8.67
C ASP A 78 -3.67 -19.91 -8.55
N PHE A 79 -3.21 -18.73 -8.98
CA PHE A 79 -4.01 -17.53 -9.06
C PHE A 79 -4.75 -17.36 -10.40
N ARG A 80 -4.43 -18.17 -11.42
CA ARG A 80 -5.02 -18.04 -12.75
C ARG A 80 -6.43 -18.62 -12.80
N HIS A 81 -6.69 -19.67 -12.03
CA HIS A 81 -7.98 -20.35 -12.04
C HIS A 81 -8.85 -20.05 -10.81
N GLY A 82 -8.40 -19.17 -9.91
CA GLY A 82 -9.15 -18.67 -8.75
C GLY A 82 -9.47 -19.70 -7.66
N GLY A 83 -9.67 -20.98 -8.02
CA GLY A 83 -10.07 -22.05 -7.11
C GLY A 83 -11.37 -21.74 -6.34
N GLY A 84 -12.25 -20.92 -6.90
CA GLY A 84 -13.44 -20.41 -6.22
C GLY A 84 -13.17 -19.38 -5.12
N ARG A 85 -11.94 -18.88 -4.94
CA ARG A 85 -11.62 -17.80 -3.98
C ARG A 85 -12.08 -16.42 -4.48
N GLY A 86 -12.32 -16.29 -5.77
CA GLY A 86 -12.73 -15.06 -6.43
C GLY A 86 -11.66 -14.57 -7.41
N ASP A 87 -11.56 -13.26 -7.62
CA ASP A 87 -10.63 -12.66 -8.58
C ASP A 87 -9.41 -12.08 -7.85
N VAL A 88 -8.23 -12.63 -8.15
CA VAL A 88 -6.96 -12.21 -7.54
C VAL A 88 -6.66 -10.73 -7.78
N LYS A 89 -7.19 -10.13 -8.86
CA LYS A 89 -6.97 -8.72 -9.17
C LYS A 89 -7.44 -7.80 -8.05
N TYR A 90 -8.52 -8.16 -7.36
CA TYR A 90 -8.97 -7.39 -6.21
C TYR A 90 -7.91 -7.44 -5.10
N VAL A 91 -7.44 -8.62 -4.74
CA VAL A 91 -6.38 -8.74 -3.72
C VAL A 91 -5.14 -7.96 -4.12
N TRP A 92 -4.70 -8.06 -5.36
CA TRP A 92 -3.53 -7.32 -5.82
C TRP A 92 -3.72 -5.81 -5.81
N GLU A 93 -4.91 -5.30 -6.14
CA GLU A 93 -5.19 -3.87 -6.21
C GLU A 93 -4.86 -3.14 -4.91
N ILE A 94 -5.34 -3.63 -3.77
CA ILE A 94 -5.04 -3.02 -2.47
C ILE A 94 -3.57 -3.22 -2.03
N ASN A 95 -2.95 -4.29 -2.51
CA ASN A 95 -1.54 -4.61 -2.25
C ASN A 95 -0.55 -3.81 -3.11
N ARG A 96 -1.03 -2.98 -4.03
CA ARG A 96 -0.22 -1.95 -4.71
C ARG A 96 0.13 -0.80 -3.78
N LEU A 97 -0.54 -0.69 -2.62
CA LEU A 97 -0.32 0.36 -1.62
C LEU A 97 -0.51 1.79 -2.18
N GLN A 98 -1.39 1.94 -3.17
CA GLN A 98 -1.66 3.22 -3.83
C GLN A 98 -2.33 4.27 -2.93
N GLN A 99 -2.82 3.86 -1.76
CA GLN A 99 -3.30 4.75 -0.70
C GLN A 99 -2.16 5.48 0.03
N LEU A 100 -0.91 5.00 -0.03
CA LEU A 100 0.20 5.62 0.71
C LEU A 100 0.67 6.95 0.11
N PRO A 101 0.82 7.12 -1.22
CA PRO A 101 1.21 8.42 -1.78
C PRO A 101 0.24 9.56 -1.45
N PRO A 102 -1.09 9.43 -1.53
CA PRO A 102 -2.01 10.48 -1.09
C PRO A 102 -1.91 10.80 0.41
N LEU A 103 -1.74 9.79 1.28
CA LEU A 103 -1.47 10.02 2.71
C LEU A 103 -0.15 10.78 2.91
N GLY A 104 0.90 10.43 2.16
CA GLY A 104 2.20 11.11 2.21
C GLY A 104 2.11 12.55 1.77
N ALA A 105 1.43 12.82 0.64
CA ALA A 105 1.19 14.17 0.16
C ALA A 105 0.36 14.99 1.17
N HIS A 106 -0.68 14.38 1.77
CA HIS A 106 -1.47 15.03 2.80
C HIS A 106 -0.66 15.37 4.05
N LEU A 107 0.15 14.43 4.56
CA LEU A 107 1.08 14.66 5.67
C LEU A 107 2.07 15.79 5.33
N LEU A 108 2.63 15.80 4.12
CA LEU A 108 3.56 16.85 3.68
C LEU A 108 2.91 18.24 3.74
N LEU A 109 1.67 18.36 3.23
CA LEU A 109 0.96 19.63 3.05
C LEU A 109 0.26 20.14 4.31
N ALA A 110 -0.36 19.26 5.09
CA ALA A 110 -1.18 19.59 6.25
C ALA A 110 -0.48 19.35 7.60
N GLY A 111 0.59 18.55 7.61
CA GLY A 111 1.28 18.17 8.86
C GLY A 111 0.46 17.22 9.75
N ASP A 112 -0.54 16.54 9.20
CA ASP A 112 -1.47 15.68 9.94
C ASP A 112 -0.84 14.36 10.40
N ASP A 113 -0.77 14.19 11.72
CA ASP A 113 -0.22 13.01 12.39
C ASP A 113 -0.97 11.73 12.07
N GLN A 114 -2.29 11.80 11.82
CA GLN A 114 -3.10 10.63 11.46
C GLN A 114 -2.63 10.00 10.17
N SER A 115 -2.18 10.83 9.21
CA SER A 115 -1.62 10.34 7.95
C SER A 115 -0.28 9.64 8.15
N ARG A 116 0.56 10.15 9.06
CA ARG A 116 1.80 9.45 9.45
C ARG A 116 1.48 8.08 10.06
N MET A 117 0.62 8.05 11.07
CA MET A 117 0.24 6.83 11.78
C MET A 117 -0.36 5.78 10.83
N ALA A 118 -1.21 6.20 9.88
CA ALA A 118 -1.79 5.31 8.89
C ALA A 118 -0.74 4.72 7.93
N ILE A 119 0.23 5.52 7.47
CA ILE A 119 1.33 5.03 6.62
C ILE A 119 2.17 3.99 7.36
N GLU A 120 2.56 4.29 8.60
CA GLU A 120 3.37 3.39 9.42
C GLU A 120 2.62 2.08 9.72
N ALA A 121 1.35 2.15 10.10
CA ALA A 121 0.51 0.99 10.35
C ALA A 121 0.31 0.12 9.09
N ALA A 122 0.16 0.74 7.91
CA ALA A 122 0.04 0.02 6.66
C ALA A 122 1.32 -0.73 6.30
N ILE A 123 2.48 -0.08 6.42
CA ILE A 123 3.78 -0.67 6.09
C ILE A 123 4.11 -1.80 7.05
N ASP A 124 3.92 -1.60 8.36
CA ASP A 124 4.18 -2.62 9.37
C ASP A 124 3.30 -3.86 9.18
N SER A 125 2.00 -3.64 9.01
CA SER A 125 1.05 -4.72 8.75
C SER A 125 1.38 -5.46 7.45
N TRP A 126 1.65 -4.73 6.36
CA TRP A 126 1.95 -5.34 5.07
C TRP A 126 3.23 -6.17 5.13
N HIS A 127 4.29 -5.62 5.73
CA HIS A 127 5.59 -6.26 5.91
C HIS A 127 5.46 -7.58 6.69
N SER A 128 4.75 -7.57 7.81
CA SER A 128 4.53 -8.78 8.61
C SER A 128 3.69 -9.84 7.88
N ALA A 129 2.68 -9.42 7.13
CA ALA A 129 1.73 -10.31 6.47
C ALA A 129 2.25 -10.90 5.15
N ASN A 130 3.23 -10.27 4.51
CA ASN A 130 3.72 -10.63 3.18
C ASN A 130 5.25 -10.78 3.14
N PRO A 131 5.84 -11.76 3.86
CA PRO A 131 7.26 -12.05 3.75
C PRO A 131 7.70 -12.26 2.30
N PRO A 132 8.95 -11.93 1.92
CA PRO A 132 9.43 -12.08 0.56
C PRO A 132 9.12 -13.46 -0.05
N PHE A 133 8.58 -13.46 -1.26
CA PHE A 133 8.23 -14.66 -2.04
C PHE A 133 7.18 -15.59 -1.39
N ARG A 134 6.45 -15.11 -0.37
CA ARG A 134 5.37 -15.85 0.31
C ARG A 134 4.02 -15.16 0.16
N GLY A 135 2.98 -15.95 -0.04
CA GLY A 135 1.62 -15.45 -0.26
C GLY A 135 1.41 -14.87 -1.66
N VAL A 136 0.15 -14.58 -1.98
CA VAL A 136 -0.27 -14.21 -3.33
C VAL A 136 0.30 -12.86 -3.81
N CYS A 137 0.73 -12.01 -2.90
CA CYS A 137 1.16 -10.62 -3.15
C CYS A 137 2.54 -10.49 -3.81
N TRP A 138 3.24 -11.62 -4.00
CA TRP A 138 4.51 -11.70 -4.72
C TRP A 138 4.39 -12.48 -6.04
N ALA A 139 3.19 -12.87 -6.46
CA ALA A 139 3.02 -13.82 -7.57
C ALA A 139 3.12 -13.18 -8.96
N SER A 140 3.15 -11.85 -9.02
CA SER A 140 3.14 -11.07 -10.26
C SER A 140 4.11 -9.89 -10.18
N GLY A 141 5.04 -9.82 -11.12
CA GLY A 141 6.06 -8.77 -11.20
C GLY A 141 5.49 -7.38 -11.45
N ILE A 142 4.34 -7.31 -12.14
CA ILE A 142 3.61 -6.05 -12.34
C ILE A 142 3.20 -5.49 -10.97
N GLU A 143 2.67 -6.34 -10.11
CA GLU A 143 2.18 -5.94 -8.78
C GLU A 143 3.34 -5.58 -7.85
N VAL A 144 4.45 -6.33 -7.94
CA VAL A 144 5.71 -6.01 -7.24
C VAL A 144 6.25 -4.64 -7.66
N ALA A 145 6.28 -4.35 -8.95
CA ALA A 145 6.75 -3.07 -9.49
C ALA A 145 5.84 -1.90 -9.08
N LEU A 146 4.52 -2.06 -9.16
CA LEU A 146 3.56 -1.02 -8.75
C LEU A 146 3.66 -0.72 -7.25
N ARG A 147 3.78 -1.74 -6.40
CA ARG A 147 4.02 -1.56 -4.96
C ARG A 147 5.33 -0.81 -4.70
N ALA A 148 6.40 -1.17 -5.41
CA ALA A 148 7.67 -0.48 -5.29
C ALA A 148 7.55 1.01 -5.66
N ILE A 149 6.83 1.35 -6.72
CA ILE A 149 6.56 2.75 -7.10
C ILE A 149 5.83 3.49 -5.98
N SER A 150 4.75 2.92 -5.43
CA SER A 150 4.00 3.57 -4.35
C SER A 150 4.86 3.79 -3.10
N LEU A 151 5.71 2.83 -2.74
CA LEU A 151 6.64 2.97 -1.61
C LEU A 151 7.70 4.04 -1.87
N ILE A 152 8.32 4.06 -3.06
CA ILE A 152 9.34 5.05 -3.43
C ILE A 152 8.76 6.46 -3.39
N VAL A 153 7.59 6.67 -4.00
CA VAL A 153 6.89 7.95 -4.00
C VAL A 153 6.57 8.40 -2.57
N THR A 154 6.10 7.49 -1.71
CA THR A 154 5.79 7.80 -0.30
C THR A 154 7.05 8.19 0.47
N MET A 155 8.16 7.47 0.28
CA MET A 155 9.43 7.80 0.93
C MET A 155 10.01 9.13 0.46
N ASP A 156 9.87 9.46 -0.82
CA ASP A 156 10.35 10.73 -1.36
C ASP A 156 9.55 11.93 -0.80
N LEU A 157 8.24 11.77 -0.65
CA LEU A 157 7.36 12.80 -0.09
C LEU A 157 7.60 13.06 1.41
N VAL A 158 7.71 11.99 2.21
CA VAL A 158 7.64 12.09 3.68
C VAL A 158 8.54 11.11 4.45
N GLY A 159 9.48 10.42 3.81
CA GLY A 159 10.34 9.44 4.50
C GLY A 159 11.16 10.03 5.65
N ASP A 160 11.48 11.32 5.60
CA ASP A 160 12.12 12.07 6.69
C ASP A 160 11.22 12.23 7.93
N ARG A 161 9.89 12.12 7.76
CA ARG A 161 8.88 12.20 8.82
C ARG A 161 8.43 10.84 9.37
N LEU A 162 8.93 9.74 8.83
CA LEU A 162 8.57 8.38 9.27
C LEU A 162 9.63 7.79 10.23
N GLY A 163 9.19 6.90 11.11
CA GLY A 163 10.03 6.17 12.04
C GLY A 163 11.12 5.32 11.34
N ALA A 164 12.23 5.10 12.05
CA ALA A 164 13.35 4.32 11.53
C ALA A 164 12.98 2.88 11.18
N ALA A 165 12.12 2.23 11.99
CA ALA A 165 11.62 0.89 11.73
C ALA A 165 10.83 0.82 10.41
N THR A 166 9.91 1.76 10.19
CA THR A 166 9.13 1.88 8.95
C THR A 166 10.05 2.02 7.74
N ARG A 167 11.05 2.91 7.80
CA ARG A 167 12.02 3.07 6.71
C ARG A 167 12.81 1.79 6.42
N GLN A 168 13.20 1.06 7.46
CA GLN A 168 13.88 -0.23 7.32
C GLN A 168 12.98 -1.26 6.63
N GLN A 169 11.72 -1.40 7.07
CA GLN A 169 10.74 -2.29 6.47
C GLN A 169 10.56 -1.98 4.98
N VAL A 170 10.41 -0.70 4.61
CA VAL A 170 10.35 -0.29 3.19
C VAL A 170 11.61 -0.70 2.43
N GLY A 171 12.80 -0.52 3.03
CA GLY A 171 14.06 -0.96 2.43
C GLY A 171 14.09 -2.47 2.15
N GLU A 172 13.61 -3.29 3.08
CA GLU A 172 13.53 -4.75 2.93
C GLU A 172 12.53 -5.15 1.83
N ILE A 173 11.37 -4.50 1.78
CA ILE A 173 10.37 -4.73 0.72
C ILE A 173 10.97 -4.39 -0.64
N LEU A 174 11.60 -3.22 -0.78
CA LEU A 174 12.20 -2.78 -2.05
C LEU A 174 13.38 -3.66 -2.47
N ALA A 175 14.19 -4.14 -1.53
CA ALA A 175 15.28 -5.07 -1.82
C ALA A 175 14.75 -6.40 -2.36
N ALA A 176 13.70 -6.95 -1.75
CA ALA A 176 13.02 -8.14 -2.25
C ALA A 176 12.38 -7.91 -3.63
N SER A 177 11.75 -6.75 -3.85
CA SER A 177 11.18 -6.38 -5.15
C SER A 177 12.22 -6.29 -6.27
N ALA A 178 13.44 -5.86 -5.96
CA ALA A 178 14.53 -5.78 -6.94
C ALA A 178 15.10 -7.16 -7.31
N TYR A 179 14.89 -8.17 -6.47
CA TYR A 179 15.35 -9.55 -6.71
C TYR A 179 14.33 -10.41 -7.48
N TRP A 180 13.04 -10.06 -7.39
CA TRP A 180 11.94 -10.79 -8.05
C TRP A 180 12.14 -10.92 -9.56
#